data_AF-R9PJ70-F1
#
_entry.id   AF-R9PJ70-F1
#
_cell.length_a   1.000
_cell.length_b   1.000
_cell.length_c   1.000
_cell.angle_alpha   90.00
_cell.angle_beta   90.00
_cell.angle_gamma   90.00
#
_symmetry.space_group_name_H-M   'P 1'
#
loop_
_entity.id
_entity.type
_entity.pdbx_description
1 polymer ?
#
loop_
_entity_poly.entity_id
_entity_poly.type
_entity_poly.pdbx_seq_one_letter_code
_entity_poly.pdbx_strand_id
1 'polypeptide(L)'
;MLTEKNKQRIRHWYNTLQEQNPLFVKRSAQSSLIAQIAKTIAGDINRKQRVLLAEAGTGTGKSLAYLLASIPLARALNKKVVVSTATVALQQQLIESDLPTVHRAAHGEFEFALAKGRQRYCCAHKLVAATSADLGLTPKQLDLTKKMAIALQQGKWDGDRDSWPGQVPWQIWQHVVVDTLSCSVQSARHRSCPFHKARKGLKKR
;
A
#
# COMPACT_ATOMS: atom_id res chain seq x y z
N MET A 1 -6.53 -13.63 23.53
CA MET A 1 -6.69 -12.73 24.68
C MET A 1 -5.63 -11.64 24.60
N LEU A 2 -5.94 -10.39 24.93
CA LEU A 2 -5.00 -9.27 24.84
C LEU A 2 -4.03 -9.31 26.03
N THR A 3 -2.83 -9.82 25.79
CA THR A 3 -1.78 -9.96 26.81
C THR A 3 -1.22 -8.61 27.26
N GLU A 4 -0.72 -8.53 28.50
CA GLU A 4 -0.07 -7.30 29.00
C GLU A 4 1.13 -6.89 28.14
N LYS A 5 1.91 -7.85 27.65
CA LYS A 5 3.01 -7.60 26.70
C LYS A 5 2.53 -6.85 25.45
N ASN A 6 1.40 -7.24 24.87
CA ASN A 6 0.84 -6.58 23.70
C ASN A 6 0.29 -5.18 24.03
N LYS A 7 -0.34 -5.00 25.20
CA LYS A 7 -0.77 -3.67 25.66
C LYS A 7 0.41 -2.73 25.86
N GLN A 8 1.48 -3.21 26.49
CA GLN A 8 2.71 -2.44 26.68
C GLN A 8 3.34 -2.05 25.34
N ARG A 9 3.39 -2.98 24.37
CA ARG A 9 3.90 -2.67 23.02
C ARG A 9 3.08 -1.60 22.30
N ILE A 10 1.75 -1.70 22.32
CA ILE A 10 0.85 -0.69 21.73
C ILE A 10 1.10 0.68 22.39
N ARG A 11 1.16 0.73 23.74
CA ARG A 11 1.41 1.97 24.49
C ARG A 11 2.78 2.55 24.17
N HIS A 12 3.82 1.70 24.10
CA HIS A 12 5.17 2.10 23.77
C HIS A 12 5.22 2.76 22.39
N TRP A 13 4.73 2.10 21.33
CA TRP A 13 4.70 2.68 19.98
C TRP A 13 3.88 3.98 19.93
N TYR A 14 2.77 4.05 20.67
CA TYR A 14 1.94 5.25 20.71
C TYR A 14 2.62 6.43 21.45
N ASN A 15 3.43 6.15 22.48
CA ASN A 15 4.24 7.15 23.17
C ASN A 15 5.41 7.61 22.29
N THR A 16 6.16 6.67 21.70
CA THR A 16 7.28 6.97 20.81
C THR A 16 6.84 7.80 19.61
N LEU A 17 5.64 7.54 19.05
CA LEU A 17 5.10 8.36 17.96
C LEU A 17 4.89 9.82 18.40
N GLN A 18 4.40 10.06 19.62
CA GLN A 18 4.24 11.40 20.17
C GLN A 18 5.59 12.09 20.42
N GLU A 19 6.58 11.35 20.93
CA GLU A 19 7.93 11.87 21.16
C GLU A 19 8.64 12.26 19.85
N GLN A 20 8.46 11.46 18.80
CA GLN A 20 9.08 11.67 17.48
C GLN A 20 8.36 12.72 16.62
N ASN A 21 7.13 13.11 16.99
CA ASN A 21 6.34 14.07 16.23
C ASN A 21 5.72 15.12 17.17
N PRO A 22 6.36 16.30 17.33
CA PRO A 22 5.89 17.35 18.24
C PRO A 22 4.49 17.88 17.93
N LEU A 23 4.03 17.75 16.67
CA LEU A 23 2.69 18.18 16.25
C LEU A 23 1.62 17.10 16.52
N PHE A 24 2.04 15.90 16.93
CA PHE A 24 1.12 14.81 17.20
C PHE A 24 0.49 14.92 18.58
N VAL A 25 -0.83 15.10 18.61
CA VAL A 25 -1.62 15.14 19.84
C VAL A 25 -2.46 13.88 19.97
N LYS A 26 -2.31 13.19 21.10
CA LYS A 26 -3.15 12.05 21.47
C LYS A 26 -4.57 12.51 21.77
N ARG A 27 -5.56 11.81 21.22
CA ARG A 27 -6.98 12.13 21.41
C ARG A 27 -7.68 10.98 22.13
N SER A 28 -8.63 11.29 23.01
CA SER A 28 -9.42 10.28 23.73
C SER A 28 -10.13 9.32 22.78
N ALA A 29 -10.76 9.86 21.73
CA ALA A 29 -11.43 9.08 20.69
C ALA A 29 -10.46 8.13 19.95
N GLN A 30 -9.22 8.57 19.69
CA GLN A 30 -8.19 7.74 19.07
C GLN A 30 -7.78 6.60 20.00
N SER A 31 -7.52 6.90 21.27
CA SER A 31 -7.15 5.91 22.30
C SER A 31 -8.26 4.88 22.52
N SER A 32 -9.52 5.32 22.51
CA SER A 32 -10.70 4.44 22.59
C SER A 32 -10.76 3.50 21.37
N LEU A 33 -10.59 4.05 20.16
CA LEU A 33 -10.59 3.26 18.93
C LEU A 33 -9.46 2.21 18.92
N ILE A 34 -8.24 2.58 19.34
CA ILE A 34 -7.11 1.64 19.50
C ILE A 34 -7.50 0.48 20.43
N ALA A 35 -8.09 0.79 21.59
CA ALA A 35 -8.48 -0.23 22.57
C ALA A 35 -9.57 -1.17 22.04
N GLN A 36 -10.60 -0.64 21.36
CA GLN A 36 -11.68 -1.46 20.80
C GLN A 36 -11.19 -2.38 19.68
N ILE A 37 -10.34 -1.87 18.78
CA ILE A 37 -9.72 -2.68 17.72
C ILE A 37 -8.86 -3.79 18.35
N ALA A 38 -8.00 -3.45 19.32
CA ALA A 38 -7.11 -4.42 19.95
C ALA A 38 -7.88 -5.55 20.67
N LYS A 39 -8.91 -5.20 21.46
CA LYS A 39 -9.78 -6.18 22.15
C LYS A 39 -10.52 -7.08 21.17
N THR A 40 -11.02 -6.52 20.06
CA THR A 40 -11.72 -7.28 19.01
C THR A 40 -10.78 -8.30 18.35
N ILE A 41 -9.60 -7.86 17.88
CA ILE A 41 -8.62 -8.75 17.22
C ILE A 41 -8.16 -9.85 18.17
N ALA A 42 -7.91 -9.50 19.44
CA ALA A 42 -7.46 -10.44 20.46
C ALA A 42 -8.54 -11.46 20.89
N GLY A 43 -9.81 -11.23 20.52
CA GLY A 43 -10.95 -12.07 20.87
C GLY A 43 -11.40 -11.91 22.32
N ASP A 44 -11.11 -10.76 22.94
CA ASP A 44 -11.49 -10.46 24.33
C ASP A 44 -12.99 -10.15 24.47
N ILE A 45 -13.59 -9.56 23.43
CA ILE A 45 -15.02 -9.25 23.39
C ILE A 45 -15.80 -10.52 23.07
N ASN A 46 -15.45 -11.17 21.96
CA ASN A 46 -16.06 -12.43 21.53
C ASN A 46 -15.03 -13.27 20.77
N ARG A 47 -14.77 -14.49 21.26
CA ARG A 47 -13.79 -15.40 20.65
C ARG A 47 -14.23 -15.90 19.27
N LYS A 48 -15.55 -16.08 19.07
CA LYS A 48 -16.18 -16.58 17.84
C LYS A 48 -16.43 -15.47 16.81
N GLN A 49 -16.61 -14.23 17.26
CA GLN A 49 -16.91 -13.09 16.38
C GLN A 49 -15.92 -11.94 16.62
N ARG A 50 -14.94 -11.80 15.73
CA ARG A 50 -13.89 -10.78 15.80
C ARG A 50 -14.08 -9.69 14.75
N VAL A 51 -15.29 -9.15 14.70
CA VAL A 51 -15.69 -8.08 13.78
C VAL A 51 -16.05 -6.86 14.61
N LEU A 52 -15.51 -5.70 14.23
CA LEU A 52 -15.82 -4.41 14.82
C LEU A 52 -16.30 -3.48 13.72
N LEU A 53 -17.48 -2.88 13.92
CA LEU A 53 -17.93 -1.71 13.19
C LEU A 53 -17.68 -0.50 14.08
N ALA A 54 -16.91 0.46 13.59
CA ALA A 54 -16.59 1.67 14.34
C ALA A 54 -16.72 2.89 13.44
N GLU A 55 -17.48 3.88 13.90
CA GLU A 55 -17.52 5.20 13.31
C GLU A 55 -16.51 6.11 14.02
N ALA A 56 -15.73 6.86 13.24
CA ALA A 56 -14.83 7.85 13.79
C ALA A 56 -14.77 9.08 12.89
N GLY A 57 -14.88 10.25 13.50
CA GLY A 57 -14.88 11.54 12.80
C GLY A 57 -13.61 11.79 11.99
N THR A 58 -13.68 12.75 11.07
CA THR A 58 -12.49 13.28 10.40
C THR A 58 -11.54 13.88 11.44
N GLY A 59 -10.22 13.78 11.21
CA GLY A 59 -9.23 14.29 12.17
C GLY A 59 -9.02 13.46 13.46
N THR A 60 -9.80 12.40 13.71
CA THR A 60 -9.61 11.52 14.89
C THR A 60 -8.31 10.70 14.84
N GLY A 61 -7.60 10.68 13.71
CA GLY A 61 -6.39 9.85 13.55
C GLY A 61 -6.72 8.37 13.37
N LYS A 62 -7.79 8.07 12.61
CA LYS A 62 -8.30 6.72 12.33
C LYS A 62 -7.22 5.77 11.79
N SER A 63 -6.44 6.26 10.83
CA SER A 63 -5.37 5.47 10.20
C SER A 63 -4.36 4.97 11.22
N LEU A 64 -3.78 5.90 11.99
CA LEU A 64 -2.84 5.56 13.04
C LEU A 64 -3.47 4.65 14.11
N ALA A 65 -4.74 4.85 14.46
CA ALA A 65 -5.42 4.02 15.45
C ALA A 65 -5.46 2.53 15.05
N TYR A 66 -5.90 2.22 13.84
CA TYR A 66 -5.94 0.82 13.41
C TYR A 66 -4.55 0.24 13.18
N LEU A 67 -3.55 1.03 12.74
CA LEU A 67 -2.18 0.57 12.55
C LEU A 67 -1.51 0.22 13.89
N LEU A 68 -1.58 1.14 14.86
CA LEU A 68 -1.03 0.96 16.21
C LEU A 68 -1.67 -0.20 16.95
N ALA A 69 -2.96 -0.47 16.72
CA ALA A 69 -3.64 -1.61 17.34
C ALA A 69 -3.34 -2.93 16.64
N SER A 70 -3.45 -2.98 15.31
CA SER A 70 -3.43 -4.24 14.55
C SER A 70 -2.03 -4.79 14.32
N ILE A 71 -1.03 -3.94 14.07
CA ILE A 71 0.33 -4.41 13.71
C ILE A 71 1.00 -5.15 14.88
N PRO A 72 1.08 -4.62 16.11
CA PRO A 72 1.68 -5.34 17.24
C PRO A 72 1.02 -6.70 17.49
N LEU A 73 -0.31 -6.75 17.37
CA LEU A 73 -1.08 -7.98 17.55
C LEU A 73 -0.84 -8.99 16.43
N ALA A 74 -0.84 -8.53 15.18
CA ALA A 74 -0.54 -9.40 14.05
C ALA A 74 0.86 -10.00 14.16
N ARG A 75 1.86 -9.21 14.59
CA ARG A 75 3.21 -9.71 14.88
C ARG A 75 3.22 -10.77 15.96
N ALA A 76 2.59 -10.50 17.11
CA ALA A 76 2.51 -11.46 18.21
C ALA A 76 1.79 -12.77 17.82
N LEU A 77 0.89 -12.71 16.83
CA LEU A 77 0.13 -13.85 16.31
C LEU A 77 0.75 -14.49 15.05
N ASN A 78 1.90 -13.99 14.56
CA ASN A 78 2.50 -14.37 13.29
C ASN A 78 1.52 -14.31 12.10
N LYS A 79 0.77 -13.20 12.02
CA LYS A 79 -0.23 -12.91 10.97
C LYS A 79 0.13 -11.65 10.20
N LYS A 80 -0.50 -11.50 9.03
CA LYS A 80 -0.42 -10.29 8.21
C LYS A 80 -1.62 -9.38 8.47
N VAL A 81 -1.40 -8.07 8.47
CA VAL A 81 -2.48 -7.06 8.44
C VAL A 81 -2.75 -6.70 6.99
N VAL A 82 -4.02 -6.73 6.58
CA VAL A 82 -4.47 -6.21 5.29
C VAL A 82 -5.33 -4.98 5.58
N VAL A 83 -4.89 -3.83 5.10
CA VAL A 83 -5.66 -2.59 5.14
C VAL A 83 -6.26 -2.37 3.76
N SER A 84 -7.59 -2.30 3.68
CA SER A 84 -8.31 -2.00 2.45
C SER A 84 -8.93 -0.62 2.56
N THR A 85 -8.78 0.19 1.51
CA THR A 85 -9.35 1.55 1.42
C THR A 85 -10.10 1.71 0.10
N ALA A 86 -10.96 2.73 0.02
CA ALA A 86 -11.84 2.93 -1.13
C ALA A 86 -11.11 3.36 -2.40
N THR A 87 -10.00 4.12 -2.29
CA THR A 87 -9.33 4.72 -3.45
C THR A 87 -7.81 4.56 -3.37
N VAL A 88 -7.16 4.62 -4.53
CA VAL A 88 -5.69 4.58 -4.64
C VAL A 88 -5.05 5.76 -3.90
N ALA A 89 -5.66 6.95 -3.94
CA ALA A 89 -5.17 8.12 -3.23
C ALA A 89 -5.10 7.87 -1.71
N LEU A 90 -6.11 7.22 -1.13
CA LEU A 90 -6.09 6.83 0.28
C LEU A 90 -5.03 5.77 0.57
N GLN A 91 -4.76 4.85 -0.35
CA GLN A 91 -3.64 3.90 -0.20
C GLN A 91 -2.29 4.61 -0.21
N GLN A 92 -2.13 5.60 -1.09
CA GLN A 92 -0.90 6.38 -1.22
C GLN A 92 -0.62 7.19 0.05
N GLN A 93 -1.65 7.83 0.62
CA GLN A 93 -1.53 8.52 1.91
C GLN A 93 -1.01 7.60 3.02
N LEU A 94 -1.46 6.33 3.06
CA LEU A 94 -0.95 5.38 4.03
C LEU A 94 0.53 5.05 3.81
N ILE A 95 0.94 4.85 2.56
CA ILE A 95 2.30 4.45 2.20
C ILE A 95 3.30 5.59 2.38
N GLU A 96 2.89 6.83 2.11
CA GLU A 96 3.77 8.01 2.15
C GLU A 96 3.85 8.64 3.55
N SER A 97 2.81 8.48 4.39
CA SER A 97 2.72 9.21 5.66
C SER A 97 2.48 8.29 6.86
N ASP A 98 1.33 7.60 6.91
CA ASP A 98 0.90 6.92 8.14
C ASP A 98 1.77 5.69 8.46
N LEU A 99 2.05 4.82 7.49
CA LEU A 99 2.87 3.62 7.66
C LEU A 99 4.34 3.96 7.98
N PRO A 100 5.02 4.88 7.27
CA PRO A 100 6.36 5.32 7.64
C PRO A 100 6.43 5.90 9.06
N THR A 101 5.39 6.61 9.50
CA THR A 101 5.31 7.15 10.86
C THR A 101 5.24 6.05 11.91
N VAL A 102 4.34 5.07 11.72
CA VAL A 102 4.24 3.93 12.65
C VAL A 102 5.48 3.04 12.58
N HIS A 103 6.11 2.90 11.41
CA HIS A 103 7.33 2.11 11.21
C HIS A 103 8.52 2.68 11.99
N ARG A 104 8.69 4.01 12.00
CA ARG A 104 9.71 4.69 12.82
C ARG A 104 9.44 4.53 14.31
N ALA A 105 8.19 4.70 14.74
CA ALA A 105 7.80 4.49 16.14
C ALA A 105 7.97 3.03 16.61
N ALA A 106 7.89 2.09 15.66
CA ALA A 106 8.13 0.67 15.88
C ALA A 106 9.60 0.25 15.72
N HIS A 107 10.54 1.19 15.53
CA HIS A 107 11.95 0.91 15.28
C HIS A 107 12.19 -0.11 14.15
N GLY A 108 11.37 -0.03 13.09
CA GLY A 108 11.50 -0.92 11.94
C GLY A 108 11.02 -2.35 12.16
N GLU A 109 10.27 -2.61 13.24
CA GLU A 109 9.86 -3.97 13.59
C GLU A 109 9.04 -4.67 12.48
N PHE A 110 8.36 -3.96 11.59
CA PHE A 110 7.50 -4.56 10.56
C PHE A 110 7.79 -4.05 9.15
N GLU A 111 7.55 -4.88 8.14
CA GLU A 111 7.54 -4.48 6.74
C GLU A 111 6.12 -4.16 6.27
N PHE A 112 6.00 -3.29 5.26
CA PHE A 112 4.74 -3.00 4.59
C PHE A 112 4.95 -2.91 3.08
N ALA A 113 3.91 -3.22 2.32
CA ALA A 113 3.94 -3.19 0.86
C ALA A 113 2.55 -2.87 0.31
N LEU A 114 2.52 -2.24 -0.86
CA LEU A 114 1.31 -1.81 -1.53
C LEU A 114 0.83 -2.84 -2.55
N ALA A 115 -0.47 -3.16 -2.52
CA ALA A 115 -1.08 -4.10 -3.44
C ALA A 115 -2.10 -3.39 -4.35
N LYS A 116 -1.70 -3.04 -5.57
CA LYS A 116 -2.62 -2.49 -6.59
C LYS A 116 -3.14 -3.55 -7.56
N GLY A 117 -4.24 -3.19 -8.23
CA GLY A 117 -4.82 -3.99 -9.31
C GLY A 117 -3.91 -4.03 -10.55
N ARG A 118 -4.02 -5.10 -11.35
CA ARG A 118 -3.18 -5.31 -12.55
C ARG A 118 -3.29 -4.18 -13.57
N GLN A 119 -4.47 -3.59 -13.70
CA GLN A 119 -4.75 -2.46 -14.60
C GLN A 119 -4.01 -1.16 -14.23
N ARG A 120 -3.37 -1.13 -13.05
CA ARG A 120 -2.50 -0.02 -12.63
C ARG A 120 -1.05 -0.19 -13.07
N TYR A 121 -0.69 -1.30 -13.70
CA TYR A 121 0.66 -1.53 -14.17
C TYR A 121 0.74 -1.60 -15.70
N CYS A 122 1.82 -1.06 -16.26
CA CYS A 122 2.14 -1.23 -17.67
C CYS A 122 2.82 -2.59 -17.91
N CYS A 123 2.64 -3.12 -19.12
CA CYS A 123 3.40 -4.24 -19.63
C CYS A 123 4.63 -3.69 -20.36
N ALA A 124 5.83 -4.05 -19.89
CA ALA A 124 7.09 -3.59 -20.47
C ALA A 124 7.17 -3.85 -21.99
N HIS A 125 6.68 -5.00 -22.46
CA HIS A 125 6.69 -5.35 -23.89
C HIS A 125 5.71 -4.50 -24.71
N LYS A 126 4.47 -4.33 -24.22
CA LYS A 126 3.49 -3.50 -24.91
C LYS A 126 3.93 -2.04 -24.94
N LEU A 127 4.56 -1.56 -23.87
CA LEU A 127 5.10 -0.21 -23.79
C LEU A 127 6.16 0.03 -24.86
N VAL A 128 7.12 -0.90 -25.02
CA VAL A 128 8.14 -0.80 -26.08
C VAL A 128 7.50 -0.90 -27.48
N ALA A 129 6.57 -1.84 -27.70
CA ALA A 129 5.88 -1.96 -28.98
C ALA A 129 5.10 -0.69 -29.36
N ALA A 130 4.46 -0.05 -28.38
CA ALA A 130 3.71 1.20 -28.57
C ALA A 130 4.59 2.41 -28.97
N THR A 131 5.92 2.33 -28.85
CA THR A 131 6.83 3.41 -29.29
C THR A 131 7.03 3.49 -30.80
N SER A 132 6.66 2.43 -31.54
CA SER A 132 6.87 2.30 -32.99
C SER A 132 5.63 1.84 -33.76
N ALA A 133 4.61 1.31 -33.08
CA ALA A 133 3.35 0.93 -33.70
C ALA A 133 2.51 2.16 -34.11
N ASP A 134 1.79 2.04 -35.23
CA ASP A 134 0.76 2.99 -35.60
C ASP A 134 -0.51 2.73 -34.76
N LEU A 135 -0.64 3.51 -33.69
CA LEU A 135 -1.73 3.41 -32.71
C LEU A 135 -2.67 4.63 -32.76
N GLY A 136 -2.59 5.46 -33.81
CA GLY A 136 -3.33 6.71 -33.89
C GLY A 136 -2.98 7.72 -32.77
N LEU A 137 -1.77 7.60 -32.19
CA LEU A 137 -1.28 8.50 -31.17
C LEU A 137 -0.76 9.80 -31.79
N THR A 138 -1.04 10.93 -31.15
CA THR A 138 -0.45 12.22 -31.54
C THR A 138 1.08 12.21 -31.33
N PRO A 139 1.84 13.08 -32.02
CA PRO A 139 3.29 13.17 -31.81
C PRO A 139 3.70 13.37 -30.35
N LYS A 140 2.91 14.14 -29.58
CA LYS A 140 3.13 14.36 -28.14
C LYS A 140 2.92 13.09 -27.31
N GLN A 141 1.89 12.30 -27.63
CA GLN A 141 1.61 11.04 -26.95
C GLN A 141 2.66 9.97 -27.28
N LEU A 142 3.15 9.95 -28.52
CA LEU A 142 4.24 9.07 -28.93
C LEU A 142 5.55 9.40 -28.19
N ASP A 143 5.89 10.70 -28.07
CA ASP A 143 7.04 11.16 -27.29
C ASP A 143 6.92 10.77 -25.80
N LEU A 144 5.74 10.96 -25.19
CA LEU A 144 5.49 10.52 -23.82
C LEU A 144 5.66 8.98 -23.67
N THR A 145 5.15 8.20 -24.61
CA THR A 145 5.27 6.74 -24.61
C THR A 145 6.75 6.32 -24.67
N LYS A 146 7.55 6.98 -25.51
CA LYS A 146 9.01 6.78 -25.58
C LYS A 146 9.70 7.13 -24.26
N LYS A 147 9.36 8.26 -23.64
CA LYS A 147 9.88 8.68 -22.33
C LYS A 147 9.57 7.65 -21.25
N MET A 148 8.33 7.15 -21.20
CA MET A 148 7.92 6.12 -20.25
C MET A 148 8.69 4.80 -20.47
N ALA A 149 8.90 4.39 -21.72
CA ALA A 149 9.68 3.20 -22.05
C ALA A 149 11.13 3.30 -21.58
N ILE A 150 11.78 4.44 -21.83
CA ILE A 150 13.15 4.73 -21.39
C ILE A 150 13.23 4.75 -19.86
N ALA A 151 12.29 5.41 -19.18
CA ALA A 151 12.26 5.49 -17.73
C ALA A 151 12.11 4.11 -17.07
N LEU A 152 11.25 3.25 -17.63
CA LEU A 152 11.07 1.88 -17.16
C LEU A 152 12.35 1.05 -17.37
N GLN A 153 13.00 1.17 -18.53
CA GLN A 153 14.24 0.46 -18.84
C GLN A 153 15.40 0.88 -17.95
N GLN A 154 15.49 2.18 -17.62
CA GLN A 154 16.50 2.73 -16.71
C GLN A 154 16.19 2.48 -15.23
N GLY A 155 15.02 1.90 -14.89
CA GLY A 155 14.60 1.69 -13.51
C GLY A 155 14.21 2.97 -12.76
N LYS A 156 14.03 4.10 -13.47
CA LYS A 156 13.57 5.38 -12.90
C LYS A 156 12.06 5.39 -12.64
N TRP A 157 11.35 4.43 -13.21
CA TRP A 157 9.92 4.22 -13.01
C TRP A 157 9.65 2.73 -12.88
N ASP A 158 8.77 2.34 -11.96
CA ASP A 158 8.47 0.95 -11.62
C ASP A 158 7.36 0.34 -12.48
N GLY A 159 6.73 1.14 -13.35
CA GLY A 159 5.65 0.74 -14.24
C GLY A 159 4.25 0.88 -13.63
N ASP A 160 4.13 1.44 -12.42
CA ASP A 160 2.86 1.81 -11.81
C ASP A 160 2.34 3.14 -12.40
N ARG A 161 1.11 3.15 -12.92
CA ARG A 161 0.48 4.33 -13.52
C ARG A 161 0.50 5.52 -12.57
N ASP A 162 0.20 5.28 -11.29
CA ASP A 162 -0.01 6.37 -10.34
C ASP A 162 1.32 6.86 -9.74
N SER A 163 2.45 6.17 -9.98
CA SER A 163 3.80 6.63 -9.61
C SER A 163 4.46 7.50 -10.69
N TRP A 164 3.83 7.63 -11.87
CA TRP A 164 4.34 8.48 -12.94
C TRP A 164 4.18 9.97 -12.56
N PRO A 165 5.22 10.82 -12.71
CA PRO A 165 5.17 12.22 -12.27
C PRO A 165 4.16 13.09 -13.03
N GLY A 166 3.76 12.70 -14.24
CA GLY A 166 2.86 13.44 -15.10
C GLY A 166 1.49 12.77 -15.26
N GLN A 167 0.63 13.39 -16.07
CA GLN A 167 -0.59 12.73 -16.50
C GLN A 167 -0.28 11.68 -17.57
N VAL A 168 -0.87 10.50 -17.42
CA VAL A 168 -0.83 9.45 -18.44
C VAL A 168 -2.21 9.37 -19.11
N PRO A 169 -2.36 9.88 -20.35
CA PRO A 169 -3.60 9.80 -21.12
C PRO A 169 -4.10 8.37 -21.24
N TRP A 170 -5.42 8.20 -21.19
CA TRP A 170 -6.04 6.88 -21.34
C TRP A 170 -5.74 6.24 -22.70
N GLN A 171 -5.64 7.06 -23.75
CA GLN A 171 -5.31 6.65 -25.11
C GLN A 171 -3.96 5.93 -25.18
N ILE A 172 -2.98 6.32 -24.36
CA ILE A 172 -1.71 5.58 -24.24
C ILE A 172 -1.91 4.35 -23.36
N TRP A 173 -2.53 4.55 -22.19
CA TRP A 173 -2.61 3.52 -21.16
C TRP A 173 -3.31 2.24 -21.62
N GLN A 174 -4.40 2.37 -22.38
CA GLN A 174 -5.16 1.23 -22.90
C GLN A 174 -4.32 0.27 -23.77
N HIS A 175 -3.30 0.79 -24.47
CA HIS A 175 -2.42 -0.04 -25.31
C HIS A 175 -1.27 -0.67 -24.54
N VAL A 176 -0.83 -0.04 -23.43
CA VAL A 176 0.35 -0.47 -22.69
C VAL A 176 0.04 -1.24 -21.41
N VAL A 177 -1.20 -1.24 -20.94
CA VAL A 177 -1.61 -1.90 -19.68
C VAL A 177 -1.42 -3.42 -19.73
N VAL A 178 -1.06 -4.00 -18.57
CA VAL A 178 -1.04 -5.46 -18.41
C VAL A 178 -2.46 -6.00 -18.54
N ASP A 179 -2.65 -6.97 -19.42
CA ASP A 179 -3.91 -7.68 -19.62
C ASP A 179 -3.74 -9.17 -19.24
N THR A 180 -4.81 -9.79 -18.76
CA THR A 180 -4.88 -11.21 -18.37
C THR A 180 -4.72 -12.16 -19.54
N LEU A 181 -5.31 -11.86 -20.70
CA LEU A 181 -5.36 -12.78 -21.84
C LEU A 181 -3.99 -12.91 -22.51
N SER A 182 -3.27 -11.79 -22.58
CA SER A 182 -1.92 -11.69 -23.16
C SER A 182 -0.78 -12.10 -22.20
N CYS A 183 -1.08 -12.51 -20.96
CA CYS A 183 -0.11 -12.69 -19.87
C CYS A 183 -0.01 -14.17 -19.46
N SER A 184 0.99 -14.90 -20.00
CA SER A 184 1.27 -16.30 -19.62
C SER A 184 2.31 -16.38 -18.51
N VAL A 185 1.92 -16.89 -17.34
CA VAL A 185 2.74 -16.94 -16.10
C VAL A 185 4.10 -17.64 -16.31
N GLN A 186 4.16 -18.59 -17.25
CA GLN A 186 5.36 -19.38 -17.55
C GLN A 186 6.35 -18.66 -18.48
N SER A 187 5.96 -17.52 -19.07
CA SER A 187 6.83 -16.81 -20.00
C SER A 187 8.01 -16.14 -19.28
N ALA A 188 9.21 -16.29 -19.82
CA ALA A 188 10.41 -15.57 -19.37
C ALA A 188 10.22 -14.04 -19.34
N ARG A 189 9.29 -13.53 -20.15
CA ARG A 189 8.86 -12.12 -20.23
C ARG A 189 8.30 -11.57 -18.91
N HIS A 190 7.89 -12.43 -17.98
CA HIS A 190 7.38 -12.01 -16.66
C HIS A 190 8.45 -11.75 -15.61
N ARG A 191 9.73 -12.06 -15.89
CA ARG A 191 10.84 -11.72 -14.98
C ARG A 191 10.97 -10.20 -14.79
N SER A 192 10.75 -9.43 -15.86
CA SER A 192 10.82 -7.97 -15.86
C SER A 192 9.47 -7.27 -15.67
N CYS A 193 8.36 -8.02 -15.56
CA CYS A 193 7.01 -7.46 -15.49
C CYS A 193 6.78 -6.60 -14.23
N PRO A 194 6.42 -5.31 -14.38
CA PRO A 194 6.08 -4.39 -13.27
C PRO A 194 5.11 -4.99 -12.23
N PHE A 195 3.98 -5.52 -12.69
CA PHE A 195 2.96 -6.10 -11.82
C PHE A 195 3.51 -7.27 -10.98
N HIS A 196 4.26 -8.19 -11.59
CA HIS A 196 4.82 -9.33 -10.86
C HIS A 196 5.93 -8.91 -9.90
N LYS A 197 6.75 -7.91 -10.26
CA LYS A 197 7.75 -7.32 -9.35
C LYS A 197 7.07 -6.72 -8.12
N ALA A 198 6.03 -5.91 -8.29
CA ALA A 198 5.25 -5.36 -7.18
C ALA A 198 4.65 -6.47 -6.30
N ARG A 199 4.11 -7.54 -6.90
CA ARG A 199 3.53 -8.68 -6.17
C ARG A 199 4.56 -9.53 -5.42
N LYS A 200 5.82 -9.58 -5.86
CA LYS A 200 6.90 -10.27 -5.09
C LYS A 200 7.13 -9.61 -3.74
N GLY A 201 7.01 -8.28 -3.65
CA GLY A 201 7.11 -7.54 -2.38
C GLY A 201 6.11 -7.99 -1.31
N LEU A 202 4.90 -8.41 -1.72
CA LEU A 202 3.85 -8.87 -0.80
C LEU A 202 4.15 -10.24 -0.14
N LYS A 203 5.08 -11.02 -0.72
CA LYS A 203 5.40 -12.38 -0.27
C LYS A 203 6.44 -12.43 0.84
N LYS A 204 7.08 -11.29 1.18
CA LYS A 204 7.98 -11.21 2.33
C LYS A 204 7.22 -11.56 3.63
N ARG A 205 7.91 -12.25 4.54
CA ARG A 205 7.37 -12.72 5.82
C ARG A 205 7.75 -11.74 6.90
#